data_AF-A0A6A6BYG8-F1
#
_entry.id   AF-A0A6A6BYG8-F1
#
_cell.length_a   1.000
_cell.length_b   1.000
_cell.length_c   1.000
_cell.angle_alpha   90.00
_cell.angle_beta   90.00
_cell.angle_gamma   90.00
#
_symmetry.space_group_name_H-M   'P 1'
#
loop_
_entity.id
_entity.type
_entity.pdbx_description
1 polymer ?
#
loop_
_entity_poly.entity_id
_entity_poly.type
_entity_poly.pdbx_seq_one_letter_code
_entity_poly.pdbx_strand_id
1 'polypeptide(L)'
;YIISRDANEAERLEVQHNCMISCQGYYLHPDVIPSNTAPRIADLATGTAIWLRELAPAYPQAELHGFDISDKMFPEIDRRPSNVKLHVADIKKPFDDEWLGYFDIVNVRLIQAAMRVEEWGPLVCNISTLLKPGGWLQW
;
A
#
# COMPACT_ATOMS: atom_id res chain seq x y z
N TYR A 1 -1.17 13.72 -13.36
CA TYR A 1 -1.92 13.53 -12.11
C TYR A 1 -2.63 14.85 -11.81
N ILE A 2 -3.95 14.84 -11.65
CA ILE A 2 -4.80 16.06 -11.62
C ILE A 2 -5.23 16.44 -10.19
N ILE A 3 -5.02 15.55 -9.22
CA ILE A 3 -5.47 15.73 -7.84
C ILE A 3 -4.40 16.50 -7.04
N SER A 4 -4.82 17.49 -6.24
CA SER A 4 -3.93 18.27 -5.38
C SER A 4 -3.44 17.43 -4.18
N ARG A 5 -2.31 17.82 -3.57
CA ARG A 5 -1.77 17.16 -2.38
C ARG A 5 -1.83 18.16 -1.23
N ASP A 6 -3.03 18.34 -0.69
CA ASP A 6 -3.33 19.27 0.39
C ASP A 6 -4.13 18.58 1.49
N ALA A 7 -4.41 19.32 2.58
CA ALA A 7 -5.10 18.77 3.74
C ALA A 7 -6.53 18.29 3.43
N ASN A 8 -7.22 18.95 2.48
CA ASN A 8 -8.57 18.55 2.10
C ASN A 8 -8.54 17.22 1.35
N GLU A 9 -7.56 17.02 0.47
CA GLU A 9 -7.38 15.73 -0.20
C GLU A 9 -6.99 14.63 0.79
N ALA A 10 -6.14 14.92 1.77
CA ALA A 10 -5.82 13.98 2.83
C ALA A 10 -7.08 13.54 3.61
N GLU A 11 -7.92 14.49 4.02
CA GLU A 11 -9.20 14.19 4.68
C GLU A 11 -10.14 13.36 3.78
N ARG A 12 -10.23 13.72 2.49
CA ARG A 12 -11.02 12.96 1.51
C ARG A 12 -10.55 11.51 1.39
N LEU A 13 -9.23 11.27 1.39
CA LEU A 13 -8.63 9.92 1.35
C LEU A 13 -8.98 9.11 2.60
N GLU A 14 -8.93 9.73 3.78
CA GLU A 14 -9.28 9.11 5.06
C GLU A 14 -10.78 8.72 5.08
N VAL A 15 -11.68 9.61 4.65
CA VAL A 15 -13.12 9.32 4.53
C VAL A 15 -13.37 8.19 3.52
N GLN A 16 -12.69 8.21 2.37
CA GLN A 16 -12.80 7.17 1.36
C GLN A 16 -12.33 5.81 1.89
N HIS A 17 -11.23 5.77 2.66
CA HIS A 17 -10.77 4.56 3.32
C HIS A 17 -11.81 4.01 4.29
N ASN A 18 -12.34 4.85 5.19
CA ASN A 18 -13.33 4.42 6.18
C ASN A 18 -14.60 3.86 5.53
N CYS A 19 -15.09 4.50 4.45
CA CYS A 19 -16.22 4.00 3.68
C CYS A 19 -15.93 2.62 3.07
N MET A 20 -14.75 2.45 2.45
CA MET A 20 -14.34 1.19 1.84
C MET A 20 -14.25 0.06 2.87
N ILE A 21 -13.56 0.29 4.00
CA ILE A 21 -13.42 -0.71 5.07
C ILE A 21 -14.78 -1.03 5.71
N SER A 22 -15.66 -0.05 5.89
CA SER A 22 -17.01 -0.30 6.42
C SER A 22 -17.85 -1.19 5.50
N CYS A 23 -17.67 -1.08 4.18
CA CYS A 23 -18.34 -1.93 3.20
C CYS A 23 -17.74 -3.33 3.11
N GLN A 24 -16.40 -3.46 3.21
CA GLN A 24 -15.69 -4.73 3.06
C GLN A 24 -15.68 -5.55 4.37
N GLY A 25 -15.56 -4.89 5.51
CA GLY A 25 -15.48 -5.51 6.83
C GLY A 25 -14.08 -6.03 7.21
N TYR A 26 -13.06 -5.80 6.40
CA TYR A 26 -11.69 -6.26 6.64
C TYR A 26 -10.65 -5.33 6.01
N TYR A 27 -9.43 -5.32 6.58
CA TYR A 27 -8.25 -4.66 5.97
C TYR A 27 -7.51 -5.59 5.00
N LEU A 28 -7.35 -6.85 5.42
CA LEU A 28 -6.86 -7.95 4.60
C LEU A 28 -7.98 -8.95 4.41
N HIS A 29 -8.15 -9.43 3.18
CA HIS A 29 -9.18 -10.42 2.87
C HIS A 29 -8.99 -11.67 3.77
N PRO A 30 -10.06 -12.27 4.33
CA PRO A 30 -9.94 -13.40 5.25
C PRO A 30 -9.16 -14.60 4.70
N ASP A 31 -9.18 -14.80 3.39
CA ASP A 31 -8.42 -15.87 2.71
C ASP A 31 -6.94 -15.55 2.47
N VAL A 32 -6.52 -14.30 2.68
CA VAL A 32 -5.11 -13.90 2.61
C VAL A 32 -4.43 -14.33 3.91
N ILE A 33 -3.92 -15.56 3.88
CA ILE A 33 -3.21 -16.17 5.01
C ILE A 33 -1.72 -15.89 4.80
N PRO A 34 -1.08 -15.06 5.66
CA PRO A 34 0.35 -14.84 5.55
C PRO A 34 1.11 -16.13 5.87
N SER A 35 2.17 -16.39 5.11
CA SER A 35 3.00 -17.59 5.25
C SER A 35 3.76 -17.67 6.58
N ASN A 36 3.86 -16.55 7.30
CA ASN A 36 4.64 -16.39 8.52
C ASN A 36 3.91 -15.52 9.56
N THR A 37 4.26 -15.71 10.82
CA THR A 37 3.85 -14.92 11.99
C THR A 37 4.27 -13.44 11.93
N ALA A 38 5.31 -13.12 11.16
CA ALA A 38 5.81 -11.77 10.92
C ALA A 38 5.85 -11.50 9.41
N PRO A 39 4.69 -11.25 8.76
CA PRO A 39 4.63 -11.08 7.32
C PRO A 39 5.17 -9.72 6.89
N ARG A 40 5.71 -9.66 5.68
CA ARG A 40 6.10 -8.42 5.01
C ARG A 40 4.99 -7.97 4.08
N ILE A 41 4.48 -6.77 4.30
CA ILE A 41 3.32 -6.24 3.60
C ILE A 41 3.67 -4.90 2.97
N ALA A 42 3.43 -4.77 1.67
CA ALA A 42 3.53 -3.51 0.94
C ALA A 42 2.14 -2.91 0.68
N ASP A 43 2.01 -1.60 0.80
CA ASP A 43 0.88 -0.80 0.32
C ASP A 43 1.37 0.17 -0.76
N LEU A 44 0.91 -0.03 -1.98
CA LEU A 44 1.33 0.73 -3.15
C LEU A 44 0.36 1.88 -3.43
N ALA A 45 0.92 3.05 -3.75
CA ALA A 45 0.20 4.33 -3.78
C ALA A 45 -0.48 4.63 -2.44
N THR A 46 0.31 4.53 -1.36
CA THR A 46 -0.18 4.52 0.03
C THR A 46 -0.81 5.85 0.48
N GLY A 47 -0.54 6.98 -0.20
CA GLY A 47 -1.08 8.28 0.13
C GLY A 47 -0.78 8.70 1.57
N THR A 48 -1.82 8.84 2.41
CA THR A 48 -1.69 9.17 3.84
C THR A 48 -1.22 7.99 4.72
N ALA A 49 -0.92 6.85 4.10
CA ALA A 49 -0.61 5.59 4.76
C ALA A 49 -1.70 5.10 5.72
N ILE A 50 -2.95 5.57 5.55
CA ILE A 50 -4.05 5.24 6.47
C ILE A 50 -4.29 3.73 6.56
N TRP A 51 -4.24 3.02 5.43
CA TRP A 51 -4.44 1.57 5.44
C TRP A 51 -3.38 0.85 6.28
N LEU A 52 -2.09 1.23 6.15
CA LEU A 52 -1.02 0.67 6.99
C LEU A 52 -1.16 1.08 8.46
N ARG A 53 -1.57 2.33 8.73
CA ARG A 53 -1.76 2.84 10.10
C ARG A 53 -2.85 2.08 10.84
N GLU A 54 -3.94 1.70 10.15
CA GLU A 54 -5.02 0.91 10.75
C GLU A 54 -4.72 -0.60 10.75
N LEU A 55 -3.90 -1.08 9.82
CA LEU A 55 -3.44 -2.48 9.82
C LEU A 55 -2.43 -2.77 10.94
N ALA A 56 -1.57 -1.81 11.28
CA ALA A 56 -0.47 -2.01 12.22
C ALA A 56 -0.87 -2.57 13.60
N PRO A 57 -1.96 -2.10 14.26
CA PRO A 57 -2.42 -2.68 15.52
C PRO A 57 -2.86 -4.14 15.42
N ALA A 58 -3.44 -4.55 14.28
CA ALA A 58 -3.88 -5.92 14.05
C ALA A 58 -2.71 -6.87 13.74
N TYR A 59 -1.62 -6.33 13.17
CA TYR A 59 -0.43 -7.09 12.80
C TYR A 59 0.84 -6.47 13.40
N PRO A 60 1.02 -6.51 14.73
CA PRO A 60 2.13 -5.83 15.39
C PRO A 60 3.52 -6.43 15.07
N GLN A 61 3.55 -7.68 14.59
CA GLN A 61 4.77 -8.36 14.17
C GLN A 61 5.06 -8.21 12.67
N ALA A 62 4.13 -7.66 11.89
CA ALA A 62 4.33 -7.46 10.47
C ALA A 62 5.30 -6.32 10.21
N GLU A 63 6.09 -6.46 9.14
CA GLU A 63 6.89 -5.40 8.58
C GLU A 63 6.08 -4.70 7.49
N LEU A 64 5.71 -3.44 7.72
CA LEU A 64 4.76 -2.70 6.89
C LEU A 64 5.48 -1.63 6.07
N HIS A 65 5.33 -1.67 4.75
CA HIS A 65 5.99 -0.75 3.82
C HIS A 65 4.95 0.00 2.99
N GLY A 66 4.98 1.32 3.00
CA GLY A 66 4.17 2.15 2.11
C GLY A 66 5.02 2.75 1.01
N PHE A 67 4.54 2.72 -0.23
CA PHE A 67 5.20 3.34 -1.38
C PHE A 67 4.26 4.36 -2.02
N ASP A 68 4.74 5.58 -2.23
CA ASP A 68 4.01 6.60 -2.98
C ASP A 68 4.95 7.42 -3.85
N ILE A 69 4.45 7.99 -4.95
CA ILE A 69 5.25 8.86 -5.82
C ILE A 69 5.64 10.18 -5.14
N SER A 70 5.02 10.51 -3.99
CA SER A 70 5.34 11.71 -3.21
C SER A 70 5.18 11.45 -1.71
N ASP A 71 6.09 12.01 -0.93
CA ASP A 71 6.06 12.06 0.54
C ASP A 71 5.11 13.12 1.13
N LYS A 72 4.52 13.99 0.31
CA LYS A 72 3.74 15.16 0.77
C LYS A 72 2.53 14.82 1.63
N MET A 73 2.00 13.61 1.52
CA MET A 73 0.86 13.14 2.30
C MET A 73 1.28 12.17 3.41
N PHE A 74 2.56 11.85 3.52
CA PHE A 74 3.03 10.96 4.57
C PHE A 74 2.78 11.57 5.95
N PRO A 75 2.31 10.78 6.92
CA PRO A 75 2.27 11.21 8.31
C PRO A 75 3.68 11.51 8.83
N GLU A 76 3.75 12.48 9.74
CA GLU A 76 4.97 12.82 10.46
C GLU A 76 5.60 11.60 11.14
N ILE A 77 6.93 11.60 11.25
CA ILE A 77 7.70 10.42 11.69
C ILE A 77 7.27 9.92 13.07
N ASP A 78 7.01 10.83 13.99
CA ASP A 78 6.56 10.60 15.36
C ASP A 78 5.12 10.07 15.47
N ARG A 79 4.33 10.20 14.40
CA ARG A 79 2.93 9.74 14.32
C ARG A 79 2.79 8.40 13.60
N ARG A 80 3.88 7.82 13.11
CA ARG A 80 3.87 6.52 12.43
C ARG A 80 3.93 5.39 13.45
N PRO A 81 3.18 4.29 13.24
CA PRO A 81 3.43 3.05 13.97
C PRO A 81 4.88 2.59 13.79
N SER A 82 5.48 2.01 14.83
CA SER A 82 6.91 1.65 14.82
C SER A 82 7.29 0.61 13.77
N ASN A 83 6.32 -0.17 13.28
CA ASN A 83 6.51 -1.19 12.26
C ASN A 83 6.17 -0.70 10.84
N VAL A 84 5.84 0.59 10.65
CA VAL A 84 5.53 1.19 9.34
C VAL A 84 6.70 2.02 8.83
N LYS A 85 7.18 1.68 7.62
CA LYS A 85 8.21 2.41 6.87
C LYS A 85 7.60 2.96 5.58
N LEU A 86 7.87 4.21 5.24
CA LEU A 86 7.32 4.85 4.04
C LEU A 86 8.43 5.28 3.09
N HIS A 87 8.22 5.06 1.79
CA HIS A 87 9.22 5.19 0.74
C HIS A 87 8.64 5.98 -0.43
N VAL A 88 9.47 6.83 -1.03
CA VAL A 88 9.10 7.53 -2.26
C VAL A 88 9.47 6.66 -3.46
N ALA A 89 8.48 6.16 -4.19
CA ALA A 89 8.66 5.34 -5.37
C ALA A 89 7.51 5.52 -6.37
N ASP A 90 7.85 5.54 -7.66
CA ASP A 90 6.86 5.49 -8.74
C ASP A 90 6.57 4.03 -9.08
N ILE A 91 5.39 3.54 -8.70
CA ILE A 91 4.99 2.13 -8.89
C ILE A 91 4.91 1.72 -10.36
N LYS A 92 4.97 2.68 -11.29
CA LYS A 92 5.03 2.43 -12.75
C LYS A 92 6.44 2.18 -13.26
N LYS A 93 7.45 2.36 -12.42
CA LYS A 93 8.86 2.08 -12.73
C LYS A 93 9.31 0.81 -12.04
N PRO A 94 10.31 0.09 -12.59
CA PRO A 94 10.94 -1.03 -11.92
C PRO A 94 11.34 -0.65 -10.48
N PHE A 95 11.04 -1.53 -9.53
CA PHE A 95 11.49 -1.38 -8.15
C PHE A 95 12.95 -1.83 -8.03
N ASP A 96 13.64 -1.29 -7.02
CA ASP A 96 15.02 -1.68 -6.71
C ASP A 96 15.11 -3.17 -6.33
N ASP A 97 16.25 -3.78 -6.63
CA ASP A 97 16.49 -5.23 -6.47
C ASP A 97 16.21 -5.74 -5.05
N GLU A 98 16.36 -4.89 -4.02
CA GLU A 98 16.09 -5.24 -2.62
C GLU A 98 14.61 -5.57 -2.34
N TRP A 99 13.69 -5.07 -3.16
CA TRP A 99 12.25 -5.27 -3.00
C TRP A 99 11.70 -6.46 -3.79
N LEU A 100 12.49 -7.00 -4.73
CA LEU A 100 12.06 -8.09 -5.59
C LEU A 100 11.91 -9.38 -4.78
N GLY A 101 10.74 -10.01 -4.86
CA GLY A 101 10.42 -11.20 -4.07
C GLY A 101 10.46 -10.98 -2.55
N TYR A 102 10.28 -9.75 -2.08
CA TYR A 102 10.44 -9.41 -0.67
C TYR A 102 9.17 -9.57 0.16
N PHE A 103 8.00 -9.35 -0.45
CA PHE A 103 6.73 -9.20 0.26
C PHE A 103 5.87 -10.48 0.21
N ASP A 104 5.22 -10.78 1.33
CA ASP A 104 4.20 -11.84 1.42
C ASP A 104 2.87 -11.34 0.86
N ILE A 105 2.59 -10.05 1.03
CA ILE A 105 1.36 -9.40 0.57
C ILE A 105 1.73 -8.05 -0.06
N VAL A 106 1.15 -7.77 -1.23
CA VAL A 106 1.17 -6.46 -1.87
C VAL A 106 -0.27 -6.00 -1.98
N ASN A 107 -0.60 -4.90 -1.32
CA ASN A 107 -1.89 -4.22 -1.42
C ASN A 107 -1.76 -3.04 -2.38
N VAL A 108 -2.75 -2.85 -3.24
CA VAL A 108 -2.86 -1.67 -4.10
C VAL A 108 -4.33 -1.36 -4.33
N ARG A 109 -4.75 -0.11 -4.18
CA ARG A 109 -6.16 0.25 -4.33
C ARG A 109 -6.31 1.68 -4.82
N LEU A 110 -7.48 1.99 -5.38
CA LEU A 110 -7.90 3.37 -5.69
C LEU A 110 -6.97 4.14 -6.66
N ILE A 111 -6.18 3.44 -7.47
CA ILE A 111 -5.24 4.06 -8.41
C ILE A 111 -5.84 4.38 -9.79
N GLN A 112 -7.14 4.10 -10.02
CA GLN A 112 -7.78 4.21 -11.34
C GLN A 112 -7.68 5.62 -11.94
N ALA A 113 -7.77 6.66 -11.10
CA ALA A 113 -7.64 8.05 -11.54
C ALA A 113 -6.21 8.45 -11.93
N ALA A 114 -5.21 7.63 -11.59
CA ALA A 114 -3.78 7.88 -11.85
C ALA A 114 -3.21 7.03 -13.00
N MET A 115 -4.03 6.17 -13.61
CA MET A 115 -3.62 5.15 -14.59
C MET A 115 -4.34 5.32 -15.92
N ARG A 116 -3.61 5.14 -17.02
CA ARG A 116 -4.17 4.98 -18.37
C ARG A 116 -4.38 3.51 -18.70
N VAL A 117 -5.20 3.22 -19.72
CA VAL A 117 -5.57 1.85 -20.12
C VAL A 117 -4.33 1.01 -20.46
N GLU A 118 -3.38 1.61 -21.18
CA GLU A 118 -2.14 0.97 -21.61
C GLU A 118 -1.12 0.73 -20.49
N GLU A 119 -1.27 1.40 -19.34
CA GLU A 119 -0.34 1.30 -18.21
C GLU A 119 -0.65 0.11 -17.27
N TRP A 120 -1.84 -0.47 -17.34
CA TRP A 120 -2.28 -1.53 -16.40
C TRP A 120 -1.47 -2.83 -16.52
N GLY A 121 -1.26 -3.33 -17.75
CA GLY A 121 -0.50 -4.56 -17.96
C GLY A 121 0.93 -4.47 -17.41
N PRO A 122 1.72 -3.48 -17.83
CA PRO A 122 3.06 -3.24 -17.28
C PRO A 122 3.07 -3.03 -15.76
N LEU A 123 2.08 -2.29 -15.21
CA LEU A 123 1.97 -2.09 -13.77
C LEU A 123 1.80 -3.42 -13.03
N VAL A 124 0.83 -4.25 -13.44
CA VAL A 124 0.57 -5.54 -12.77
C VAL A 124 1.79 -6.44 -12.84
N CYS A 125 2.48 -6.50 -13.98
CA CYS A 125 3.74 -7.22 -14.10
C CYS A 125 4.78 -6.69 -13.12
N ASN A 126 4.96 -5.37 -13.04
CA ASN A 126 5.94 -4.73 -12.17
C ASN A 126 5.66 -4.99 -10.68
N ILE A 127 4.45 -4.73 -10.20
CA ILE A 127 4.12 -4.90 -8.78
C ILE A 127 4.11 -6.38 -8.36
N SER A 128 3.85 -7.30 -9.30
CA SER A 128 3.94 -8.74 -9.03
C SER A 128 5.39 -9.21 -8.79
N THR A 129 6.40 -8.49 -9.28
CA THR A 129 7.81 -8.81 -9.02
C THR A 129 8.20 -8.66 -7.54
N LEU A 130 7.41 -7.89 -6.78
CA LEU A 130 7.61 -7.67 -5.35
C LEU A 130 7.21 -8.88 -4.50
N LEU A 131 6.36 -9.74 -5.04
CA LEU A 131 5.80 -10.88 -4.31
C LEU A 131 6.79 -12.04 -4.25
N LYS A 132 6.91 -12.62 -3.06
CA LYS A 132 7.49 -13.96 -2.90
C LYS A 132 6.67 -14.98 -3.70
N PRO A 133 7.25 -16.12 -4.08
CA PRO A 133 6.49 -17.26 -4.57
C PRO A 133 5.37 -17.64 -3.58
N GLY A 134 4.12 -17.64 -4.04
CA GLY A 134 2.93 -17.90 -3.21
C GLY A 134 2.42 -16.70 -2.41
N GLY A 135 2.97 -15.49 -2.62
CA GLY A 135 2.47 -14.25 -2.04
C GLY A 135 1.14 -13.80 -2.65
N TRP A 136 0.48 -12.86 -1.97
CA TRP A 136 -0.85 -12.36 -2.33
C TRP A 136 -0.79 -10.94 -2.89
N LEU A 137 -1.37 -10.74 -4.06
CA LEU A 137 -1.76 -9.42 -4.54
C LEU A 137 -3.19 -9.15 -4.08
N GLN A 138 -3.39 -8.15 -3.22
CA GLN A 138 -4.70 -7.64 -2.83
C GLN A 138 -4.99 -6.34 -3.59
N TRP A 139 -6.18 -6.27 -4.21
CA TRP A 139 -6.63 -5.15 -5.03
C TRP A 139 -7.91 -4.51 -4.49
#